data_AF-A0A929J1G7-F1
#
_entry.id   AF-A0A929J1G7-F1
#
_cell.length_a   1.000
_cell.length_b   1.000
_cell.length_c   1.000
_cell.angle_alpha   90.00
_cell.angle_beta   90.00
_cell.angle_gamma   90.00
#
_symmetry.space_group_name_H-M   'P 1'
#
loop_
_entity.id
_entity.type
_entity.pdbx_description
1 polymer ?
#
loop_
_entity_poly.entity_id
_entity_poly.type
_entity_poly.pdbx_seq_one_letter_code
_entity_poly.pdbx_strand_id
1 'polypeptide(L)'
;MTNRRNFIKTALTVASGMAVGQVAMASSKPANNYSGIIYTTDNPGQWDKKIKGHAPEVTIDGKNITITTNHGMNSRHYIVRHTLVTEDGTVLGSMTFSPED
;
A
#
# COMPACT_ATOMS: atom_id res chain seq x y z
N MET A 1 -10.79 -58.01 23.97
CA MET A 1 -11.46 -56.96 23.20
C MET A 1 -10.73 -55.64 23.43
N THR A 2 -9.97 -55.17 22.44
CA THR A 2 -9.23 -53.91 22.55
C THR A 2 -10.24 -52.76 22.65
N ASN A 3 -10.29 -52.12 23.82
CA ASN A 3 -11.25 -51.07 24.11
C ASN A 3 -10.93 -49.87 23.23
N ARG A 4 -11.85 -49.52 22.32
CA ARG A 4 -11.72 -48.42 21.35
C ARG A 4 -11.40 -47.09 22.03
N ARG A 5 -11.83 -46.93 23.30
CA ARG A 5 -11.50 -45.79 24.15
C ARG A 5 -10.04 -45.74 24.59
N ASN A 6 -9.39 -46.89 24.75
CA ASN A 6 -7.96 -46.94 25.07
C ASN A 6 -7.11 -46.59 23.85
N PHE A 7 -7.55 -46.97 22.63
CA PHE A 7 -6.86 -46.60 21.39
C PHE A 7 -6.82 -45.08 21.18
N ILE A 8 -7.95 -44.38 21.36
CA ILE A 8 -8.01 -42.91 21.23
C ILE A 8 -7.19 -42.22 22.32
N LYS A 9 -7.21 -42.73 23.55
CA LYS A 9 -6.41 -42.19 24.65
C LYS A 9 -4.90 -42.33 24.40
N THR A 10 -4.45 -43.44 23.80
CA THR A 10 -3.03 -43.63 23.47
C THR A 10 -2.59 -42.81 22.26
N ALA A 11 -3.47 -42.62 21.26
CA ALA A 11 -3.17 -41.81 20.07
C ALA A 11 -2.98 -40.32 20.39
N LEU A 12 -3.68 -39.79 21.39
CA LEU A 12 -3.59 -38.38 21.78
C LEU A 12 -2.28 -38.07 22.54
N THR A 13 -1.68 -39.04 23.22
CA THR A 13 -0.47 -38.81 24.03
C THR A 13 0.81 -38.71 23.18
N VAL A 14 0.83 -39.30 21.97
CA VAL A 14 2.03 -39.33 21.10
C VAL A 14 2.20 -38.04 20.27
N ALA A 15 1.16 -37.20 20.15
CA ALA A 15 1.22 -35.95 19.39
C ALA A 15 1.63 -34.72 20.24
N SER A 16 2.26 -34.93 21.40
CA SER A 16 2.78 -33.85 22.25
C SER A 16 4.23 -33.46 21.89
N GLY A 17 4.84 -34.16 20.93
CA GLY A 17 6.16 -33.85 20.40
C GLY A 17 6.10 -32.92 19.18
N MET A 18 6.54 -31.68 19.38
CA MET A 18 7.07 -30.79 18.34
C MET A 18 6.05 -30.15 17.37
N ALA A 19 5.39 -29.08 17.83
CA ALA A 19 5.11 -27.94 16.96
C ALA A 19 4.76 -26.69 17.80
N VAL A 20 5.65 -26.27 18.71
CA VAL A 20 5.70 -24.83 19.03
C VAL A 20 6.47 -24.17 17.90
N GLY A 21 5.87 -24.18 16.71
CA GLY A 21 6.33 -23.31 15.64
C GLY A 21 6.18 -21.89 16.18
N GLN A 22 7.26 -21.12 16.19
CA GLN A 22 7.15 -19.70 16.46
C GLN A 22 6.09 -19.17 15.50
N VAL A 23 4.98 -18.64 16.03
CA VAL A 23 4.08 -17.83 15.23
C VAL A 23 4.87 -16.57 14.96
N ALA A 24 5.69 -16.60 13.90
CA ALA A 24 6.31 -15.40 13.38
C ALA A 24 5.13 -14.52 12.98
N MET A 25 4.85 -13.52 13.81
CA MET A 25 3.97 -12.44 13.42
C MET A 25 4.57 -11.89 12.12
N ALA A 26 3.89 -12.13 11.01
CA ALA A 26 4.24 -11.52 9.74
C ALA A 26 4.04 -10.01 9.93
N SER A 27 5.10 -9.33 10.35
CA SER A 27 5.15 -7.88 10.29
C SER A 27 5.44 -7.54 8.84
N SER A 28 4.42 -7.13 8.11
CA SER A 28 4.65 -6.37 6.89
C SER A 28 5.28 -5.05 7.31
N LYS A 29 6.61 -5.01 7.32
CA LYS A 29 7.32 -3.74 7.20
C LYS A 29 6.70 -3.07 5.96
N PRO A 30 6.17 -1.83 6.04
CA PRO A 30 5.58 -1.20 4.88
C PRO A 30 6.64 -1.28 3.78
N ALA A 31 6.30 -2.00 2.72
CA ALA A 31 7.22 -2.24 1.66
C ALA A 31 7.55 -0.86 1.10
N ASN A 32 8.83 -0.53 1.16
CA ASN A 32 9.50 0.54 0.44
C ASN A 32 9.48 1.92 1.11
N ASN A 33 10.58 2.24 1.80
CA ASN A 33 10.91 3.61 2.16
C ASN A 33 11.45 4.34 0.91
N TYR A 34 10.56 4.98 0.15
CA TYR A 34 10.91 5.76 -1.04
C TYR A 34 11.36 7.21 -0.73
N SER A 35 11.83 7.48 0.49
CA SER A 35 12.28 8.83 0.87
C SER A 35 13.37 9.33 -0.08
N GLY A 36 13.27 10.61 -0.48
CA GLY A 36 14.15 11.23 -1.47
C GLY A 36 13.76 10.97 -2.94
N ILE A 37 12.85 10.02 -3.20
CA ILE A 37 12.31 9.71 -4.53
C ILE A 37 10.84 10.11 -4.61
N ILE A 38 10.03 9.69 -3.63
CA ILE A 38 8.62 10.03 -3.48
C ILE A 38 8.48 10.99 -2.31
N TYR A 39 7.82 12.12 -2.56
CA TYR A 39 7.54 13.15 -1.56
C TYR A 39 6.05 13.16 -1.25
N THR A 40 5.72 13.22 0.03
CA THR A 40 4.33 13.27 0.51
C THR A 40 4.09 14.53 1.31
N THR A 41 2.84 14.83 1.64
CA THR A 41 2.50 15.95 2.55
C THR A 41 3.20 15.80 3.90
N ASP A 42 3.31 14.57 4.41
CA ASP A 42 3.93 14.28 5.73
C ASP A 42 5.45 14.19 5.67
N ASN A 43 6.02 13.86 4.50
CA ASN A 43 7.46 13.81 4.27
C ASN A 43 7.83 14.54 2.96
N PRO A 44 7.77 15.89 2.97
CA PRO A 44 7.93 16.69 1.75
C PRO A 44 9.40 16.93 1.38
N GLY A 45 10.34 16.64 2.27
CA GLY A 45 11.78 16.82 2.06
C GLY A 45 12.14 18.23 1.56
N GLN A 46 12.99 18.30 0.53
CA GLN A 46 13.42 19.55 -0.08
C GLN A 46 12.29 20.37 -0.75
N TRP A 47 11.09 19.78 -0.89
CA TRP A 47 9.94 20.39 -1.56
C TRP A 47 8.86 20.90 -0.59
N ASP A 48 9.18 21.12 0.70
CA ASP A 48 8.22 21.59 1.72
C ASP A 48 7.40 22.82 1.26
N LYS A 49 8.03 23.74 0.53
CA LYS A 49 7.40 24.98 0.07
C LYS A 49 6.52 24.79 -1.16
N LYS A 50 6.44 23.58 -1.70
CA LYS A 50 5.76 23.26 -2.97
C LYS A 50 4.55 22.33 -2.81
N ILE A 51 4.30 21.82 -1.60
CA ILE A 51 3.21 20.89 -1.29
C ILE A 51 1.88 21.34 -1.89
N LYS A 52 1.48 22.60 -1.67
CA LYS A 52 0.19 23.16 -2.14
C LYS A 52 -0.04 23.08 -3.65
N GLY A 53 1.02 22.95 -4.45
CA GLY A 53 0.91 22.86 -5.91
C GLY A 53 1.38 21.53 -6.50
N HIS A 54 1.75 20.54 -5.68
CA HIS A 54 2.32 19.27 -6.17
C HIS A 54 1.77 18.04 -5.47
N ALA A 55 1.25 18.17 -4.24
CA ALA A 55 0.52 17.10 -3.59
C ALA A 55 -0.87 16.98 -4.25
N PRO A 56 -1.25 15.80 -4.79
CA PRO A 56 -2.58 15.62 -5.36
C PRO A 56 -3.66 15.66 -4.29
N GLU A 57 -4.75 16.37 -4.59
CA GLU A 57 -5.99 16.34 -3.83
C GLU A 57 -6.90 15.27 -4.44
N VAL A 58 -7.51 14.43 -3.59
CA VAL A 58 -8.36 13.32 -4.01
C VAL A 58 -9.76 13.51 -3.46
N THR A 59 -10.74 13.55 -4.35
CA THR A 59 -12.16 13.59 -4.00
C THR A 59 -12.82 12.31 -4.48
N ILE A 60 -13.63 11.69 -3.61
CA ILE A 60 -14.34 10.44 -3.90
C ILE A 60 -15.84 10.71 -3.80
N ASP A 61 -16.56 10.43 -4.88
CA ASP A 61 -18.02 10.49 -4.95
C ASP A 61 -18.57 9.17 -5.51
N GLY A 62 -19.05 8.31 -4.60
CA GLY A 62 -19.49 6.96 -4.93
C GLY A 62 -18.36 6.13 -5.57
N LYS A 63 -18.48 5.85 -6.87
CA LYS A 63 -17.47 5.10 -7.66
C LYS A 63 -16.55 6.02 -8.46
N ASN A 64 -16.76 7.33 -8.40
CA ASN A 64 -15.97 8.32 -9.13
C ASN A 64 -14.85 8.82 -8.22
N ILE A 65 -13.62 8.81 -8.73
CA ILE A 65 -12.45 9.36 -8.06
C ILE A 65 -11.92 10.49 -8.93
N THR A 66 -11.82 11.67 -8.35
CA THR A 66 -11.22 12.84 -8.99
C THR A 66 -9.89 13.12 -8.32
N ILE A 67 -8.83 13.22 -9.11
CA ILE A 67 -7.49 13.58 -8.65
C ILE A 67 -7.15 14.93 -9.28
N THR A 68 -6.78 15.91 -8.47
CA THR A 68 -6.45 17.26 -8.92
C THR A 68 -5.12 17.68 -8.33
N THR A 69 -4.32 18.42 -9.09
CA THR A 69 -3.12 19.09 -8.57
C THR A 69 -3.14 20.51 -9.06
N ASN A 70 -3.19 21.46 -8.12
CA ASN A 70 -3.28 22.89 -8.41
C ASN A 70 -1.92 23.44 -8.87
N HIS A 71 -1.52 23.07 -10.08
CA HIS A 71 -0.23 23.41 -10.69
C HIS A 71 -0.44 24.09 -12.04
N GLY A 72 0.50 24.95 -12.46
CA GLY A 72 0.46 25.55 -13.79
C GLY A 72 0.76 24.54 -14.88
N MET A 73 0.05 24.62 -16.01
CA MET A 73 0.25 23.75 -17.18
C MET A 73 0.80 24.62 -18.33
N ASN A 74 2.07 24.41 -18.68
CA ASN A 74 2.71 25.06 -19.83
C ASN A 74 3.87 24.20 -20.35
N SER A 75 4.31 24.49 -21.59
CA SER A 75 5.28 23.66 -22.32
C SER A 75 6.63 23.47 -21.64
N ARG A 76 7.00 24.32 -20.68
CA ARG A 76 8.25 24.19 -19.92
C ARG A 76 8.09 23.44 -18.60
N HIS A 77 6.89 23.45 -18.02
CA HIS A 77 6.65 22.91 -16.68
C HIS A 77 5.15 22.64 -16.47
N TYR A 78 4.81 21.37 -16.27
CA TYR A 78 3.44 20.89 -16.08
C TYR A 78 3.44 19.58 -15.28
N ILE A 79 2.28 19.18 -14.77
CA ILE A 79 2.11 17.86 -14.14
C ILE A 79 1.96 16.83 -15.25
N VAL A 80 2.93 15.93 -15.37
CA VAL A 80 2.97 14.99 -16.51
C VAL A 80 1.94 13.88 -16.37
N ARG A 81 1.69 13.38 -15.16
CA ARG A 81 0.87 12.19 -14.98
C ARG A 81 0.27 12.09 -13.59
N HIS A 82 -0.98 11.64 -13.52
CA HIS A 82 -1.55 11.04 -12.31
C HIS A 82 -1.68 9.54 -12.48
N THR A 83 -1.42 8.80 -11.42
CA THR A 83 -1.62 7.34 -11.36
C THR A 83 -2.25 7.01 -10.02
N LEU A 84 -3.38 6.31 -10.07
CA LEU A 84 -4.04 5.79 -8.89
C LEU A 84 -3.57 4.36 -8.66
N VAL A 85 -3.00 4.12 -7.48
CA VAL A 85 -2.41 2.83 -7.10
C VAL A 85 -3.01 2.42 -5.76
N THR A 86 -3.40 1.15 -5.63
CA THR A 86 -3.80 0.56 -4.34
C THR A 86 -2.59 0.33 -3.44
N GLU A 87 -2.86 0.03 -2.18
CA GLU A 87 -1.84 -0.26 -1.18
C GLU A 87 -0.91 -1.42 -1.57
N ASP A 88 -1.43 -2.43 -2.27
CA ASP A 88 -0.66 -3.58 -2.75
C ASP A 88 0.13 -3.31 -4.05
N GLY A 89 0.09 -2.07 -4.55
CA GLY A 89 0.79 -1.66 -5.77
C GLY A 89 0.01 -1.87 -7.07
N THR A 90 -1.25 -2.34 -7.00
CA THR A 90 -2.09 -2.49 -8.20
C THR A 90 -2.49 -1.13 -8.77
N VAL A 91 -2.19 -0.89 -10.05
CA VAL A 91 -2.60 0.34 -10.74
C VAL A 91 -4.07 0.25 -11.12
N LEU A 92 -4.90 1.13 -10.59
CA LEU A 92 -6.33 1.21 -10.92
C LEU A 92 -6.59 2.06 -12.16
N GLY A 93 -5.72 3.02 -12.44
CA GLY A 93 -5.84 3.91 -13.59
C GLY A 93 -4.76 4.97 -13.62
N SER A 94 -4.61 5.61 -14.78
CA SER A 94 -3.68 6.73 -14.93
C SER A 94 -4.08 7.65 -16.07
N MET A 95 -3.72 8.92 -15.96
CA MET A 95 -3.86 9.92 -17.00
C MET A 95 -2.52 10.62 -17.19
N THR A 96 -2.00 10.59 -18.42
CA THR A 96 -0.83 11.38 -18.82
C THR A 96 -1.35 12.64 -19.48
N PHE A 97 -0.86 13.79 -19.01
CA PHE A 97 -1.29 15.10 -19.49
C PHE A 97 -0.33 15.62 -20.57
N SER A 98 -0.84 16.57 -21.34
CA SER A 98 -0.09 17.50 -22.16
C SER A 98 -0.02 18.87 -21.47
N PRO A 99 0.92 19.74 -21.85
CA PRO A 99 0.98 21.10 -21.33
C PRO A 99 -0.29 21.94 -21.52
N GLU A 100 -1.17 21.54 -22.44
CA GLU A 100 -2.39 22.24 -22.82
C GLU A 100 -3.66 21.76 -22.08
N ASP A 101 -3.56 20.68 -21.29
CA ASP A 101 -4.65 20.19 -20.43
C ASP A 101 -4.89 21.10 -19.21
#